data_AF-A0A3N5H4G8-F1
#
_entry.id   AF-A0A3N5H4G8-F1
#
_cell.length_a   1.000
_cell.length_b   1.000
_cell.length_c   1.000
_cell.angle_alpha   90.00
_cell.angle_beta   90.00
_cell.angle_gamma   90.00
#
_symmetry.space_group_name_H-M   'P 1'
#
loop_
_entity.id
_entity.type
_entity.pdbx_description
1 polymer ?
#
loop_
_entity_poly.entity_id
_entity_poly.type
_entity_poly.pdbx_seq_one_letter_code
_entity_poly.pdbx_strand_id
1 'polypeptide(L)'
;MPRRVLVLATVAAALAVVAIELVIRWVATEPQALPASIRRTAARPDGPLPTLWSVPAYRLVDQEGKTRTPEDLRHSVWVADFIFTSCKSICPVLSAKMVQVQRAIPDARLKFVSFSVDPERDTPEALRAYAKRWAPDETRWTLLATTKDSLAELAKGMKTFVERQPDPDATVHTGELFLIDDRGRVRGLYSTDGDSFAQLVPDARRLLGELGTASAATETRSAGREDGGLLYRQLGCAGCHDVPAVAPSLAGLAGRTVMLADGRTTTATTEYLRESILDPAAKVVATYPPSMPGYRGHVTDAQLAALLEHLQGLKAPAGTATATAVAGEGAAVDPVCGMSIHAGPDTLHVTHDGRTVYFCSEHCRDRFVANPSAFAR
;
A
#
# COMPACT_ATOMS: atom_id res chain seq x y z
N MET A 1 12.46 62.57 -27.22
CA MET A 1 12.64 61.49 -26.23
C MET A 1 14.11 61.10 -26.21
N PRO A 2 14.81 61.18 -25.06
CA PRO A 2 16.27 61.15 -25.07
C PRO A 2 16.76 59.73 -25.33
N ARG A 3 17.64 59.58 -26.33
CA ARG A 3 18.25 58.31 -26.78
C ARG A 3 18.76 57.41 -25.64
N ARG A 4 19.10 57.98 -24.48
CA ARG A 4 19.50 57.26 -23.27
C ARG A 4 18.40 56.36 -22.69
N VAL A 5 17.14 56.77 -22.75
CA VAL A 5 16.01 55.95 -22.27
C VAL A 5 15.77 54.75 -23.18
N LEU A 6 15.94 54.93 -24.49
CA LEU A 6 15.80 53.83 -25.45
C LEU A 6 16.93 52.80 -25.31
N VAL A 7 18.16 53.25 -25.08
CA VAL A 7 19.32 52.35 -24.86
C VAL A 7 19.20 51.59 -23.52
N LEU A 8 18.71 52.23 -22.46
CA LEU A 8 18.49 51.54 -21.19
C LEU A 8 17.37 50.50 -21.28
N ALA A 9 16.29 50.79 -22.01
CA ALA A 9 15.19 49.86 -22.22
C ALA A 9 15.61 48.63 -23.03
N THR A 10 16.45 48.79 -24.07
CA THR A 10 16.94 47.67 -24.87
C THR A 10 17.92 46.79 -24.10
N VAL A 11 18.80 47.38 -23.28
CA VAL A 11 19.71 46.61 -22.42
C VAL A 11 18.93 45.82 -21.35
N ALA A 12 17.91 46.43 -20.73
CA ALA A 12 17.08 45.74 -19.74
C ALA A 12 16.30 44.55 -20.35
N ALA A 13 15.75 44.71 -21.55
CA ALA A 13 15.05 43.63 -22.26
C ALA A 13 16.00 42.48 -22.62
N ALA A 14 17.22 42.78 -23.08
CA ALA A 14 18.22 41.76 -23.39
C ALA A 14 18.66 40.97 -22.14
N LEU A 15 18.85 41.64 -21.01
CA LEU A 15 19.19 40.99 -19.74
C LEU A 15 18.06 40.09 -19.22
N ALA A 16 16.79 40.50 -19.40
CA ALA A 16 15.64 39.69 -19.02
C ALA A 16 15.56 38.39 -19.85
N VAL A 17 15.80 38.46 -21.17
CA VAL A 17 15.81 37.28 -22.04
C VAL A 17 16.93 36.32 -21.66
N VAL A 18 18.14 36.84 -21.36
CA VAL A 18 19.27 36.01 -20.91
C VAL A 18 18.99 35.36 -19.55
N ALA A 19 18.39 36.09 -18.61
CA ALA A 19 18.00 35.54 -17.32
C ALA A 19 16.94 34.43 -17.46
N ILE A 20 15.96 34.61 -18.35
CA ILE A 20 14.93 33.59 -18.63
C ILE A 20 15.56 32.34 -19.28
N GLU A 21 16.45 32.50 -20.25
CA GLU A 21 17.20 31.37 -20.85
C GLU A 21 18.04 30.62 -19.81
N LEU A 22 18.70 31.34 -18.90
CA LEU A 22 19.49 30.73 -17.82
C LEU A 22 18.61 29.97 -16.82
N VAL A 23 17.43 30.48 -16.49
CA VAL A 23 16.45 29.78 -15.62
C VAL A 23 15.87 28.55 -16.32
N ILE A 24 15.53 28.64 -17.61
CA ILE A 24 15.04 27.49 -18.39
C ILE A 24 16.11 26.40 -18.46
N ARG A 25 17.37 26.77 -18.68
CA ARG A 25 18.50 25.82 -18.67
C ARG A 25 18.74 25.24 -17.28
N TRP A 26 18.65 26.02 -16.21
CA TRP A 26 18.76 25.53 -14.84
C TRP A 26 17.64 24.52 -14.50
N VAL A 27 16.38 24.84 -14.83
CA VAL A 27 15.24 23.93 -14.65
C VAL A 27 15.35 22.67 -15.52
N ALA A 28 15.92 22.78 -16.73
CA ALA A 28 16.07 21.65 -17.65
C ALA A 28 17.30 20.76 -17.37
N THR A 29 18.23 21.18 -16.51
CA THR A 29 19.50 20.44 -16.24
C THR A 29 19.62 19.89 -14.82
N GLU A 30 18.67 20.15 -13.93
CA GLU A 30 18.56 19.43 -12.66
C GLU A 30 17.60 18.25 -12.83
N PRO A 31 18.09 17.01 -12.99
CA PRO A 31 17.25 15.86 -12.73
C PRO A 31 16.91 15.95 -11.24
N GLN A 32 15.64 16.24 -10.93
CA GLN A 32 15.09 15.95 -9.61
C GLN A 32 15.05 14.42 -9.47
N ALA A 33 16.22 13.82 -9.29
CA ALA A 33 16.35 12.47 -8.80
C ALA A 33 15.75 12.50 -7.41
N LEU A 34 14.55 11.94 -7.29
CA LEU A 34 13.92 11.66 -6.01
C LEU A 34 14.96 11.04 -5.07
N PRO A 35 15.03 11.46 -3.80
CA PRO A 35 16.01 10.94 -2.86
C PRO A 35 15.86 9.42 -2.77
N ALA A 36 16.99 8.72 -2.71
CA ALA A 36 17.07 7.26 -2.58
C ALA A 36 16.32 6.70 -1.36
N SER A 37 15.83 7.56 -0.45
CA SER A 37 15.00 7.19 0.69
C SER A 37 13.58 6.72 0.34
N ILE A 38 13.14 6.82 -0.92
CA ILE A 38 11.89 6.18 -1.42
C ILE A 38 12.20 4.82 -2.10
N ARG A 39 13.47 4.42 -2.22
CA ARG A 39 13.83 3.06 -2.66
C ARG A 39 13.69 2.08 -1.49
N ARG A 40 12.63 1.27 -1.57
CA ARG A 40 12.63 -0.14 -1.16
C ARG A 40 13.01 -0.37 0.32
N THR A 41 12.02 -0.36 1.21
CA THR A 41 12.04 -1.36 2.30
C THR A 41 12.00 -2.72 1.62
N ALA A 42 13.17 -3.32 1.48
CA ALA A 42 13.36 -4.63 0.91
C ALA A 42 12.57 -5.64 1.74
N ALA A 43 11.37 -5.99 1.26
CA ALA A 43 10.97 -7.38 1.34
C ALA A 43 12.14 -8.20 0.77
N ARG A 44 12.61 -9.20 1.52
CA ARG A 44 13.73 -10.05 1.11
C ARG A 44 13.52 -10.49 -0.34
N PRO A 45 14.54 -10.45 -1.21
CA PRO A 45 14.40 -10.88 -2.60
C PRO A 45 13.84 -12.31 -2.75
N ASP A 46 13.99 -13.14 -1.70
CA ASP A 46 13.53 -14.54 -1.66
C ASP A 46 12.32 -14.79 -0.74
N GLY A 47 11.65 -13.73 -0.25
CA GLY A 47 10.45 -13.87 0.57
C GLY A 47 9.18 -14.11 -0.27
N PRO A 48 8.10 -14.66 0.32
CA PRO A 48 6.80 -14.69 -0.35
C PRO A 48 6.36 -13.25 -0.67
N LEU A 49 5.80 -13.03 -1.86
CA LEU A 49 5.32 -11.70 -2.25
C LEU A 49 4.29 -11.20 -1.22
N PRO A 50 4.25 -9.89 -0.91
CA PRO A 50 3.26 -9.36 0.02
C PRO A 50 1.84 -9.64 -0.48
N THR A 51 0.88 -9.67 0.43
CA THR A 51 -0.54 -9.58 0.08
C THR A 51 -0.98 -8.16 0.38
N LEU A 52 -1.37 -7.41 -0.65
CA LEU A 52 -1.72 -6.00 -0.51
C LEU A 52 -3.21 -5.83 -0.18
N TRP A 53 -4.08 -6.35 -1.04
CA TRP A 53 -5.54 -6.42 -0.83
C TRP A 53 -6.15 -7.49 -1.74
N SER A 54 -7.43 -7.78 -1.54
CA SER A 54 -8.18 -8.69 -2.42
C SER A 54 -8.88 -7.90 -3.52
N VAL A 55 -8.91 -8.48 -4.72
CA VAL A 55 -9.71 -7.96 -5.84
C VAL A 55 -11.18 -7.91 -5.42
N PRO A 56 -11.89 -6.79 -5.64
CA PRO A 56 -13.30 -6.69 -5.29
C PRO A 56 -14.13 -7.65 -6.14
N ALA A 57 -15.28 -8.07 -5.60
CA ALA A 57 -16.25 -8.81 -6.39
C ALA A 57 -16.73 -7.95 -7.58
N TYR A 58 -16.83 -8.56 -8.75
CA TYR A 58 -17.41 -7.91 -9.92
C TYR A 58 -18.20 -8.93 -10.75
N ARG A 59 -19.13 -8.39 -11.54
CA ARG A 59 -19.85 -9.13 -12.58
C ARG A 59 -19.89 -8.25 -13.82
N LEU A 60 -19.00 -8.53 -14.76
CA LEU A 60 -18.79 -7.71 -15.96
C LEU A 60 -18.99 -8.54 -17.22
N VAL A 61 -19.13 -7.89 -18.37
CA VAL A 61 -19.27 -8.56 -19.66
C VAL A 61 -17.93 -8.49 -20.40
N ASP A 62 -17.46 -9.63 -20.92
CA ASP A 62 -16.22 -9.69 -21.68
C ASP A 62 -16.40 -9.31 -23.16
N GLN A 63 -15.28 -9.27 -23.89
CA GLN A 63 -15.28 -9.02 -25.33
C GLN A 63 -16.03 -10.07 -26.15
N GLU A 64 -16.38 -11.22 -25.58
CA GLU A 64 -17.20 -12.25 -26.21
C GLU A 64 -18.69 -12.12 -25.91
N GLY A 65 -19.08 -11.17 -25.05
CA GLY A 65 -20.45 -11.02 -24.57
C GLY A 65 -20.79 -11.96 -23.40
N LYS A 66 -19.80 -12.61 -22.80
CA LYS A 66 -19.99 -13.53 -21.65
C LYS A 66 -19.82 -12.77 -20.34
N THR A 67 -20.68 -13.10 -19.39
CA THR A 67 -20.54 -12.62 -18.01
C THR A 67 -19.32 -13.26 -17.36
N ARG A 68 -18.44 -12.43 -16.78
CA ARG A 68 -17.24 -12.83 -16.06
C ARG A 68 -17.23 -12.30 -14.63
N THR A 69 -16.61 -13.07 -13.75
CA THR A 69 -16.40 -12.73 -12.36
C THR A 69 -14.98 -13.13 -11.91
N PRO A 70 -14.46 -12.65 -10.77
CA PRO A 70 -13.14 -13.06 -10.27
C PRO A 70 -13.00 -14.59 -10.12
N GLU A 71 -14.12 -15.28 -9.88
CA GLU A 71 -14.16 -16.74 -9.73
C GLU A 71 -13.67 -17.50 -10.96
N ASP A 72 -13.83 -16.93 -12.15
CA ASP A 72 -13.35 -17.50 -13.42
C ASP A 72 -11.81 -17.55 -13.50
N LEU A 73 -11.13 -16.77 -12.66
CA LEU A 73 -9.68 -16.64 -12.61
C LEU A 73 -9.06 -17.40 -11.43
N ARG A 74 -9.87 -18.12 -10.64
CA ARG A 74 -9.34 -18.98 -9.58
C ARG A 74 -8.37 -20.01 -10.16
N HIS A 75 -7.37 -20.36 -9.36
CA HIS A 75 -6.30 -21.29 -9.76
C HIS A 75 -5.40 -20.77 -10.90
N SER A 76 -5.53 -19.49 -11.28
CA SER A 76 -4.69 -18.83 -12.27
C SER A 76 -4.00 -17.61 -11.66
N VAL A 77 -2.74 -17.39 -12.00
CA VAL A 77 -2.09 -16.10 -11.78
C VAL A 77 -2.54 -15.16 -12.88
N TRP A 78 -2.77 -13.89 -12.61
CA TRP A 78 -3.18 -12.97 -13.65
C TRP A 78 -2.60 -11.57 -13.49
N VAL A 79 -2.38 -10.93 -14.64
CA VAL A 79 -1.96 -9.53 -14.73
C VAL A 79 -3.16 -8.70 -15.16
N ALA A 80 -3.40 -7.59 -14.48
CA ALA A 80 -4.49 -6.70 -14.82
C ALA A 80 -4.05 -5.26 -15.10
N ASP A 81 -4.83 -4.56 -15.91
CA ASP A 81 -4.71 -3.12 -16.15
C ASP A 81 -6.08 -2.46 -16.35
N PHE A 82 -6.07 -1.13 -16.38
CA PHE A 82 -7.23 -0.30 -16.69
C PHE A 82 -6.95 0.46 -17.98
N ILE A 83 -7.85 0.33 -18.96
CA ILE A 83 -7.69 0.92 -20.29
C ILE A 83 -8.99 1.53 -20.77
N PHE A 84 -8.93 2.30 -21.85
CA PHE A 84 -10.09 2.51 -22.71
C PHE A 84 -9.63 2.47 -24.17
N THR A 85 -10.47 1.92 -25.06
CA THR A 85 -9.99 1.48 -26.38
C THR A 85 -9.57 2.62 -27.31
N SER A 86 -10.09 3.82 -27.06
CA SER A 86 -9.82 5.04 -27.82
C SER A 86 -8.63 5.87 -27.31
N CYS A 87 -7.99 5.46 -26.20
CA CYS A 87 -6.83 6.17 -25.66
C CYS A 87 -5.61 6.11 -26.60
N LYS A 88 -4.98 7.26 -26.82
CA LYS A 88 -3.79 7.40 -27.68
C LYS A 88 -2.48 7.66 -26.92
N SER A 89 -2.52 7.66 -25.59
CA SER A 89 -1.38 8.00 -24.73
C SER A 89 -0.83 6.77 -24.01
N ILE A 90 -1.19 6.54 -22.75
CA ILE A 90 -0.62 5.47 -21.92
C ILE A 90 -1.14 4.07 -22.25
N CYS A 91 -2.40 3.92 -22.69
CA CYS A 91 -2.97 2.59 -22.93
C CYS A 91 -2.24 1.79 -24.04
N PRO A 92 -1.75 2.40 -25.13
CA PRO A 92 -0.85 1.71 -26.04
C PRO A 92 0.42 1.16 -25.39
N VAL A 93 1.00 1.88 -24.42
CA VAL A 93 2.16 1.40 -23.65
C VAL A 93 1.76 0.22 -22.76
N LEU A 94 0.67 0.33 -22.01
CA LEU A 94 0.14 -0.77 -21.18
C LEU A 94 -0.12 -2.03 -22.00
N SER A 95 -0.79 -1.91 -23.14
CA SER A 95 -1.07 -3.04 -24.03
C SER A 95 0.21 -3.66 -24.60
N ALA A 96 1.19 -2.85 -25.00
CA ALA A 96 2.48 -3.37 -25.44
C ALA A 96 3.21 -4.14 -24.32
N LYS A 97 3.10 -3.67 -23.07
CA LYS A 97 3.67 -4.33 -21.89
C LYS A 97 2.95 -5.64 -21.55
N MET A 98 1.62 -5.68 -21.66
CA MET A 98 0.84 -6.91 -21.56
C MET A 98 1.30 -7.95 -22.58
N VAL A 99 1.45 -7.56 -23.85
CA VAL A 99 1.99 -8.43 -24.92
C VAL A 99 3.42 -8.90 -24.62
N GLN A 100 4.26 -8.02 -24.04
CA GLN A 100 5.62 -8.39 -23.64
C GLN A 100 5.61 -9.48 -22.57
N VAL A 101 4.75 -9.38 -21.55
CA VAL A 101 4.60 -10.40 -20.50
C VAL A 101 4.02 -11.71 -21.06
N GLN A 102 3.00 -11.62 -21.93
CA GLN A 102 2.40 -12.77 -22.64
C GLN A 102 3.45 -13.61 -23.35
N ARG A 103 4.36 -12.97 -24.10
CA ARG A 103 5.47 -13.62 -24.82
C ARG A 103 6.53 -14.18 -23.90
N ALA A 104 6.85 -13.47 -22.81
CA ALA A 104 7.87 -13.89 -21.86
C ALA A 104 7.44 -15.11 -21.00
N ILE A 105 6.13 -15.32 -20.84
CA ILE A 105 5.56 -16.41 -20.03
C ILE A 105 4.43 -17.09 -20.83
N PRO A 106 4.74 -18.08 -21.67
CA PRO A 106 3.74 -18.84 -22.44
C PRO A 106 3.07 -19.94 -21.58
N ASP A 107 2.80 -19.67 -20.30
CA ASP A 107 2.11 -20.59 -19.39
C ASP A 107 0.59 -20.33 -19.45
N ALA A 108 -0.20 -21.37 -19.72
CA ALA A 108 -1.66 -21.27 -19.80
C ALA A 108 -2.33 -20.86 -18.48
N ARG A 109 -1.63 -21.01 -17.35
CA ARG A 109 -2.09 -20.61 -16.00
C ARG A 109 -1.87 -19.13 -15.71
N LEU A 110 -1.14 -18.40 -16.57
CA LEU A 110 -1.05 -16.95 -16.53
C LEU A 110 -2.15 -16.35 -17.42
N LYS A 111 -3.07 -15.59 -16.82
CA LYS A 111 -4.14 -14.87 -17.54
C LYS A 111 -3.88 -13.37 -17.56
N PHE A 112 -4.60 -12.68 -18.44
CA PHE A 112 -4.50 -11.24 -18.61
C PHE A 112 -5.90 -10.64 -18.60
N VAL A 113 -6.11 -9.55 -17.87
CA VAL A 113 -7.41 -8.91 -17.75
C VAL A 113 -7.28 -7.40 -17.91
N SER A 114 -7.98 -6.82 -18.87
CA SER A 114 -8.05 -5.36 -18.99
C SER A 114 -9.45 -4.87 -18.69
N PHE A 115 -9.58 -3.98 -17.72
CA PHE A 115 -10.86 -3.37 -17.36
C PHE A 115 -11.04 -2.08 -18.16
N SER A 116 -12.13 -1.99 -18.93
CA SER A 116 -12.47 -0.74 -19.60
C SER A 116 -12.91 0.30 -18.58
N VAL A 117 -12.44 1.53 -18.73
CA VAL A 117 -12.88 2.70 -17.95
C VAL A 117 -13.83 3.62 -18.73
N ASP A 118 -14.25 3.21 -19.92
CA ASP A 118 -15.11 4.00 -20.80
C ASP A 118 -16.42 3.27 -21.15
N PRO A 119 -17.36 3.19 -20.18
CA PRO A 119 -18.60 2.44 -20.31
C PRO A 119 -19.53 2.94 -21.43
N GLU A 120 -19.27 4.13 -21.98
CA GLU A 120 -20.09 4.76 -23.02
C GLU A 120 -19.68 4.33 -24.44
N ARG A 121 -18.39 3.98 -24.64
CA ARG A 121 -17.82 3.73 -25.97
C ARG A 121 -17.22 2.33 -26.13
N ASP A 122 -16.76 1.71 -25.04
CA ASP A 122 -16.09 0.41 -25.08
C ASP A 122 -17.11 -0.74 -25.00
N THR A 123 -17.82 -0.98 -26.11
CA THR A 123 -18.70 -2.15 -26.25
C THR A 123 -17.88 -3.45 -26.36
N PRO A 124 -18.49 -4.63 -26.14
CA PRO A 124 -17.81 -5.92 -26.36
C PRO A 124 -17.16 -6.05 -27.75
N GLU A 125 -17.78 -5.48 -28.78
CA GLU A 125 -17.24 -5.44 -30.15
C GLU A 125 -15.98 -4.57 -30.24
N ALA A 126 -16.00 -3.38 -29.63
CA ALA A 126 -14.84 -2.49 -29.58
C ALA A 126 -13.66 -3.14 -28.81
N LEU A 127 -13.95 -3.79 -27.68
CA LEU A 127 -12.96 -4.53 -26.90
C LEU A 127 -12.39 -5.71 -27.70
N ARG A 128 -13.23 -6.45 -28.43
CA ARG A 128 -12.77 -7.55 -29.29
C ARG A 128 -11.85 -7.04 -30.39
N ALA A 129 -12.20 -5.92 -31.03
CA ALA A 129 -11.36 -5.29 -32.05
C ALA A 129 -10.02 -4.80 -31.46
N TYR A 130 -10.05 -4.24 -30.26
CA TYR A 130 -8.85 -3.82 -29.53
C TYR A 130 -7.91 -4.99 -29.24
N ALA A 131 -8.43 -6.08 -28.67
CA ALA A 131 -7.66 -7.29 -28.36
C ALA A 131 -7.01 -7.87 -29.63
N LYS A 132 -7.79 -8.02 -30.71
CA LYS A 132 -7.29 -8.52 -31.99
C LYS A 132 -6.17 -7.68 -32.60
N ARG A 133 -6.23 -6.35 -32.43
CA ARG A 133 -5.19 -5.44 -32.93
C ARG A 133 -3.85 -5.64 -32.21
N TRP A 134 -3.87 -5.92 -30.91
CA TRP A 134 -2.68 -6.03 -30.09
C TRP A 134 -2.10 -7.45 -30.05
N ALA A 135 -2.95 -8.46 -29.91
CA ALA A 135 -2.56 -9.84 -29.75
C ALA A 135 -3.62 -10.78 -30.37
N PRO A 136 -3.64 -10.94 -31.71
CA PRO A 136 -4.70 -11.66 -32.41
C PRO A 136 -4.81 -13.15 -32.03
N ASP A 137 -3.70 -13.77 -31.65
CA ASP A 137 -3.62 -15.19 -31.32
C ASP A 137 -3.65 -15.47 -29.81
N GLU A 138 -3.71 -14.42 -28.97
CA GLU A 138 -3.70 -14.59 -27.52
C GLU A 138 -5.09 -14.93 -27.00
N THR A 139 -5.21 -16.13 -26.43
CA THR A 139 -6.48 -16.65 -25.88
C THR A 139 -6.59 -16.45 -24.38
N ARG A 140 -5.51 -16.03 -23.70
CA ARG A 140 -5.46 -15.82 -22.25
C ARG A 140 -5.83 -14.38 -21.84
N TRP A 141 -6.17 -13.52 -22.79
CA TRP A 141 -6.47 -12.10 -22.53
C TRP A 141 -7.97 -11.81 -22.62
N THR A 142 -8.54 -11.43 -21.48
CA THR A 142 -9.95 -11.03 -21.34
C THR A 142 -10.03 -9.52 -21.18
N LEU A 143 -10.92 -8.88 -21.92
CA LEU A 143 -11.21 -7.46 -21.80
C LEU A 143 -12.64 -7.31 -21.29
N LEU A 144 -12.83 -6.53 -20.23
CA LEU A 144 -14.10 -6.44 -19.52
C LEU A 144 -14.70 -5.04 -19.68
N ALA A 145 -15.92 -4.98 -20.20
CA ALA A 145 -16.71 -3.76 -20.27
C ALA A 145 -17.29 -3.44 -18.89
N THR A 146 -17.10 -2.20 -18.43
CA THR A 146 -17.70 -1.70 -17.19
C THR A 146 -18.98 -0.93 -17.48
N THR A 147 -19.76 -0.72 -16.43
CA THR A 147 -20.80 0.32 -16.32
C THR A 147 -20.30 1.44 -15.40
N LYS A 148 -20.95 2.62 -15.41
CA LYS A 148 -20.59 3.74 -14.51
C LYS A 148 -20.53 3.30 -13.04
N ASP A 149 -21.53 2.54 -12.58
CA ASP A 149 -21.61 2.06 -11.20
C ASP A 149 -20.52 1.04 -10.89
N SER A 150 -20.34 0.03 -11.75
CA SER A 150 -19.32 -1.00 -11.54
C SER A 150 -17.90 -0.45 -11.61
N LEU A 151 -17.67 0.59 -12.42
CA LEU A 151 -16.38 1.24 -12.56
C LEU A 151 -15.97 1.95 -11.26
N ALA A 152 -16.90 2.67 -10.64
CA ALA A 152 -16.63 3.36 -9.38
C ALA A 152 -16.27 2.38 -8.25
N GLU A 153 -17.05 1.30 -8.11
CA GLU A 153 -16.78 0.27 -7.11
C GLU A 153 -15.50 -0.51 -7.40
N LEU A 154 -15.24 -0.83 -8.67
CA LEU A 154 -14.02 -1.52 -9.08
C LEU A 154 -12.78 -0.64 -8.83
N ALA A 155 -12.81 0.64 -9.20
CA ALA A 155 -11.71 1.56 -8.97
C ALA A 155 -11.40 1.70 -7.47
N LYS A 156 -12.45 1.87 -6.65
CA LYS A 156 -12.34 1.91 -5.18
C LYS A 156 -11.75 0.62 -4.60
N GLY A 157 -12.26 -0.54 -5.00
CA GLY A 157 -11.82 -1.84 -4.48
C GLY A 157 -10.41 -2.23 -4.96
N MET A 158 -10.05 -1.83 -6.18
CA MET A 158 -8.70 -1.99 -6.73
C MET A 158 -7.74 -0.89 -6.26
N LYS A 159 -8.21 0.06 -5.44
CA LYS A 159 -7.45 1.18 -4.89
C LYS A 159 -6.76 2.04 -5.96
N THR A 160 -7.41 2.16 -7.11
CA THR A 160 -6.93 2.94 -8.26
C THR A 160 -7.81 4.17 -8.45
N PHE A 161 -7.21 5.27 -8.90
CA PHE A 161 -7.96 6.45 -9.32
C PHE A 161 -8.28 6.34 -10.80
N VAL A 162 -9.58 6.32 -11.12
CA VAL A 162 -10.07 6.38 -12.49
C VAL A 162 -10.80 7.71 -12.63
N GLU A 163 -10.08 8.73 -13.07
CA GLU A 163 -10.66 10.04 -13.34
C GLU A 163 -10.68 10.30 -14.84
N ARG A 164 -11.87 10.52 -15.39
CA ARG A 164 -12.07 10.95 -16.78
C ARG A 164 -11.83 12.45 -16.80
N GLN A 165 -10.80 12.90 -17.50
CA GLN A 165 -10.66 14.34 -17.71
C GLN A 165 -11.41 14.84 -18.94
N PRO A 166 -11.68 16.16 -18.98
CA PRO A 166 -12.46 16.78 -20.06
C PRO A 166 -11.80 16.68 -21.43
N ASP A 167 -10.49 16.47 -21.49
CA ASP A 167 -9.75 16.32 -22.74
C ASP A 167 -9.77 14.85 -23.22
N PRO A 168 -10.33 14.55 -24.42
CA PRO A 168 -10.30 13.20 -24.97
C PRO A 168 -8.89 12.66 -25.26
N ASP A 169 -7.88 13.52 -25.38
CA ASP A 169 -6.47 13.15 -25.59
C ASP A 169 -5.65 13.19 -24.28
N ALA A 170 -6.21 13.69 -23.17
CA ALA A 170 -5.56 13.68 -21.86
C ALA A 170 -6.55 13.26 -20.77
N THR A 171 -6.53 11.96 -20.39
CA THR A 171 -6.36 11.42 -19.01
C THR A 171 -6.95 10.01 -18.84
N VAL A 172 -6.14 9.07 -18.32
CA VAL A 172 -6.34 8.37 -17.03
C VAL A 172 -4.93 8.05 -16.46
N HIS A 173 -4.70 8.39 -15.19
CA HIS A 173 -3.39 8.43 -14.53
C HIS A 173 -3.06 7.15 -13.73
N THR A 174 -3.30 5.97 -14.29
CA THR A 174 -2.69 4.73 -13.74
C THR A 174 -2.00 3.93 -14.83
N GLY A 175 -0.71 4.20 -15.00
CA GLY A 175 0.20 3.41 -15.84
C GLY A 175 0.70 2.15 -15.14
N GLU A 176 -0.13 1.55 -14.28
CA GLU A 176 0.23 0.43 -13.42
C GLU A 176 -0.39 -0.88 -13.91
N LEU A 177 0.40 -1.94 -13.86
CA LEU A 177 -0.01 -3.33 -14.03
C LEU A 177 -0.12 -3.97 -12.65
N PHE A 178 -1.24 -4.64 -12.39
CA PHE A 178 -1.48 -5.36 -11.14
C PHE A 178 -1.08 -6.82 -11.33
N LEU A 179 -0.33 -7.40 -10.39
CA LEU A 179 -0.12 -8.85 -10.34
C LEU A 179 -1.04 -9.46 -9.29
N ILE A 180 -1.85 -10.42 -9.69
CA ILE A 180 -2.85 -11.06 -8.84
C ILE A 180 -2.60 -12.57 -8.78
N ASP A 181 -2.68 -13.14 -7.58
CA ASP A 181 -2.53 -14.59 -7.39
C ASP A 181 -3.81 -15.38 -7.66
N ASP A 182 -3.68 -16.69 -7.53
CA ASP A 182 -4.70 -17.71 -7.76
C ASP A 182 -5.93 -17.65 -6.85
N ARG A 183 -5.86 -16.81 -5.82
CA ARG A 183 -6.93 -16.55 -4.85
C ARG A 183 -7.52 -15.16 -5.02
N GLY A 184 -7.14 -14.42 -6.05
CA GLY A 184 -7.64 -13.07 -6.30
C GLY A 184 -7.02 -12.02 -5.37
N ARG A 185 -5.81 -12.25 -4.85
CA ARG A 185 -5.10 -11.27 -4.01
C ARG A 185 -4.07 -10.51 -4.83
N VAL A 186 -4.10 -9.19 -4.75
CA VAL A 186 -3.09 -8.32 -5.37
C VAL A 186 -1.77 -8.48 -4.62
N ARG A 187 -0.73 -8.86 -5.35
CA ARG A 187 0.62 -9.18 -4.84
C ARG A 187 1.66 -8.11 -5.19
N GLY A 188 1.36 -7.23 -6.14
CA GLY A 188 2.23 -6.14 -6.55
C GLY A 188 1.57 -5.21 -7.57
N LEU A 189 2.11 -4.00 -7.66
CA LEU A 189 1.79 -2.98 -8.66
C LEU A 189 3.09 -2.62 -9.37
N TYR A 190 3.04 -2.58 -10.69
CA TYR A 190 4.22 -2.44 -11.52
C TYR A 190 3.98 -1.32 -12.53
N SER A 191 4.82 -0.28 -12.47
CA SER A 191 4.79 0.76 -13.50
C SER A 191 5.25 0.19 -14.84
N THR A 192 4.89 0.86 -15.93
CA THR A 192 5.28 0.48 -17.30
C THR A 192 6.76 0.77 -17.64
N ASP A 193 7.47 1.52 -16.79
CA ASP A 193 8.84 1.96 -16.98
C ASP A 193 9.86 1.32 -16.02
N GLY A 194 11.13 1.35 -16.46
CA GLY A 194 12.30 1.06 -15.64
C GLY A 194 12.32 -0.30 -14.94
N ASP A 195 12.92 -0.30 -13.74
CA ASP A 195 13.15 -1.48 -12.91
C ASP A 195 11.84 -2.10 -12.40
N SER A 196 10.77 -1.31 -12.28
CA SER A 196 9.47 -1.78 -11.78
C SER A 196 8.91 -2.85 -12.73
N PHE A 197 8.74 -2.53 -14.01
CA PHE A 197 8.28 -3.50 -15.00
C PHE A 197 9.18 -4.74 -15.09
N ALA A 198 10.50 -4.57 -14.95
CA ALA A 198 11.45 -5.69 -14.98
C ALA A 198 11.22 -6.73 -13.87
N GLN A 199 10.61 -6.35 -12.74
CA GLN A 199 10.27 -7.27 -11.65
C GLN A 199 8.97 -8.07 -11.88
N LEU A 200 8.07 -7.60 -12.74
CA LEU A 200 6.77 -8.25 -12.97
C LEU A 200 6.91 -9.69 -13.46
N VAL A 201 7.81 -9.94 -14.41
CA VAL A 201 8.02 -11.29 -14.98
C VAL A 201 8.60 -12.28 -13.95
N PRO A 202 9.68 -11.96 -13.22
CA PRO A 202 10.16 -12.78 -12.10
C PRO A 202 9.08 -13.10 -11.06
N ASP A 203 8.30 -12.09 -10.65
CA ASP A 203 7.28 -12.25 -9.62
C ASP A 203 6.09 -13.09 -10.10
N ALA A 204 5.65 -12.90 -11.34
CA ALA A 204 4.63 -13.75 -11.96
C ALA A 204 5.10 -15.21 -12.05
N ARG A 205 6.36 -15.46 -12.43
CA ARG A 205 6.93 -16.83 -12.45
C ARG A 205 6.98 -17.45 -11.05
N ARG A 206 7.25 -16.65 -10.01
CA ARG A 206 7.22 -17.11 -8.62
C ARG A 206 5.83 -17.60 -8.23
N LEU A 207 4.79 -16.80 -8.47
CA LEU A 207 3.40 -17.19 -8.18
C LEU A 207 2.97 -18.43 -8.98
N LEU A 208 3.38 -18.55 -10.25
CA LEU A 208 3.11 -19.74 -11.05
C LEU A 208 3.80 -21.00 -10.52
N GLY A 209 4.97 -20.85 -9.88
CA GLY A 209 5.65 -21.93 -9.16
C GLY A 209 4.88 -22.37 -7.90
N GLU A 210 4.29 -21.42 -7.17
CA GLU A 210 3.46 -21.68 -5.97
C GLU A 210 2.20 -22.50 -6.31
N LEU A 211 1.64 -22.35 -7.52
CA LEU A 211 0.50 -23.15 -7.98
C LEU A 211 0.83 -24.66 -8.05
N GLY A 212 2.05 -24.99 -8.48
CA GLY A 212 2.49 -26.39 -8.61
C GLY A 212 2.77 -27.06 -7.26
N THR A 213 3.25 -26.28 -6.28
CA THR A 213 3.54 -26.79 -4.93
C THR A 213 2.28 -26.88 -4.06
N ALA A 214 1.29 -26.01 -4.28
CA ALA A 214 0.00 -26.06 -3.60
C ALA A 214 -0.82 -27.32 -3.95
N SER A 215 -0.71 -27.84 -5.17
CA SER A 215 -1.38 -29.09 -5.58
C SER A 215 -0.79 -30.32 -4.87
N ALA A 216 0.53 -30.37 -4.67
CA ALA A 216 1.18 -31.44 -3.91
C ALA A 216 0.92 -31.33 -2.38
N ALA A 217 0.63 -30.12 -1.88
CA ALA A 217 0.35 -29.88 -0.47
C ALA A 217 -1.15 -29.99 -0.10
N THR A 218 -2.04 -30.21 -1.08
CA THR A 218 -3.49 -30.35 -0.87
C THR A 218 -3.88 -31.80 -0.51
N GLU A 219 -3.13 -32.81 -0.96
CA GLU A 219 -3.38 -34.22 -0.57
C GLU A 219 -2.93 -34.58 0.86
N THR A 220 -2.22 -33.68 1.56
CA THR A 220 -1.76 -33.92 2.95
C THR A 220 -2.46 -33.04 3.99
N ARG A 221 -3.36 -32.12 3.59
CA ARG A 221 -3.92 -31.10 4.51
C ARG A 221 -5.39 -31.32 4.91
N SER A 222 -5.79 -32.56 5.21
CA SER A 222 -7.05 -32.82 5.94
C SER A 222 -6.86 -33.19 7.42
N ALA A 223 -5.70 -32.91 8.01
CA ALA A 223 -5.50 -32.98 9.46
C ALA A 223 -4.29 -32.13 9.88
N GLY A 224 -4.49 -30.87 10.25
CA GLY A 224 -3.39 -30.07 10.78
C GLY A 224 -3.70 -28.59 10.96
N ARG A 225 -3.84 -28.18 12.23
CA ARG A 225 -3.75 -26.84 12.84
C ARG A 225 -4.12 -25.63 11.97
N GLU A 226 -5.17 -24.92 12.38
CA GLU A 226 -5.54 -23.58 11.89
C GLU A 226 -4.31 -22.64 11.88
N ASP A 227 -4.08 -21.93 10.77
CA ASP A 227 -2.96 -20.99 10.63
C ASP A 227 -3.36 -19.60 11.16
N GLY A 228 -2.91 -19.28 12.38
CA GLY A 228 -3.21 -18.01 13.03
C GLY A 228 -2.72 -16.77 12.27
N GLY A 229 -1.67 -16.88 11.47
CA GLY A 229 -1.17 -15.77 10.65
C GLY A 229 -2.02 -15.52 9.41
N LEU A 230 -2.64 -16.56 8.85
CA LEU A 230 -3.67 -16.40 7.82
C LEU A 230 -4.94 -15.79 8.41
N LEU A 231 -5.39 -16.27 9.57
CA LEU A 231 -6.56 -15.72 10.27
C LEU A 231 -6.37 -14.24 10.63
N TYR A 232 -5.19 -13.84 11.12
CA TYR A 232 -4.84 -12.44 11.42
C TYR A 232 -5.04 -11.49 10.23
N ARG A 233 -4.73 -11.94 9.01
CA ARG A 233 -4.91 -11.13 7.79
C ARG A 233 -6.33 -11.21 7.25
N GLN A 234 -6.97 -12.38 7.28
CA GLN A 234 -8.34 -12.58 6.80
C GLN A 234 -9.37 -11.82 7.63
N LEU A 235 -9.17 -11.75 8.95
CA LEU A 235 -10.02 -10.98 9.86
C LEU A 235 -9.76 -9.47 9.78
N GLY A 236 -8.78 -9.03 8.99
CA GLY A 236 -8.47 -7.61 8.78
C GLY A 236 -7.62 -6.96 9.88
N CYS A 237 -7.14 -7.74 10.89
CA CYS A 237 -6.37 -7.22 12.01
C CYS A 237 -5.09 -6.49 11.56
N ALA A 238 -4.40 -7.04 10.55
CA ALA A 238 -3.22 -6.45 9.93
C ALA A 238 -3.45 -5.02 9.39
N GLY A 239 -4.65 -4.74 8.87
CA GLY A 239 -4.96 -3.43 8.29
C GLY A 239 -4.89 -2.27 9.27
N CYS A 240 -5.04 -2.54 10.57
CA CYS A 240 -4.93 -1.54 11.64
C CYS A 240 -3.65 -1.72 12.45
N HIS A 241 -3.30 -2.96 12.83
CA HIS A 241 -2.20 -3.23 13.77
C HIS A 241 -0.80 -3.25 13.14
N ASP A 242 -0.71 -3.30 11.81
CA ASP A 242 0.57 -3.14 11.09
C ASP A 242 0.83 -1.65 10.74
N VAL A 243 -0.10 -0.75 11.08
CA VAL A 243 -0.02 0.69 10.84
C VAL A 243 -0.02 1.40 12.21
N PRO A 244 1.15 1.79 12.76
CA PRO A 244 1.26 2.31 14.12
C PRO A 244 0.40 3.55 14.45
N ALA A 245 0.01 4.31 13.42
CA ALA A 245 -0.86 5.47 13.53
C ALA A 245 -2.35 5.13 13.75
N VAL A 246 -2.77 3.90 13.47
CA VAL A 246 -4.18 3.47 13.48
C VAL A 246 -4.49 2.63 14.72
N ALA A 247 -3.60 1.71 15.09
CA ALA A 247 -3.75 0.86 16.26
C ALA A 247 -2.37 0.53 16.88
N PRO A 248 -2.31 0.10 18.16
CA PRO A 248 -1.05 -0.29 18.77
C PRO A 248 -0.46 -1.51 18.06
N SER A 249 0.87 -1.52 17.90
CA SER A 249 1.57 -2.67 17.35
C SER A 249 1.43 -3.88 18.26
N LEU A 250 1.12 -5.03 17.67
CA LEU A 250 1.04 -6.32 18.36
C LEU A 250 2.40 -7.05 18.38
N ALA A 251 3.39 -6.56 17.64
CA ALA A 251 4.71 -7.16 17.56
C ALA A 251 5.43 -7.08 18.92
N GLY A 252 5.74 -8.24 19.51
CA GLY A 252 6.35 -8.34 20.83
C GLY A 252 5.45 -7.87 21.98
N LEU A 253 4.12 -7.82 21.77
CA LEU A 253 3.19 -7.39 22.80
C LEU A 253 3.03 -8.43 23.92
N ALA A 254 3.05 -9.73 23.58
CA ALA A 254 2.84 -10.79 24.56
C ALA A 254 3.83 -10.70 25.73
N GLY A 255 3.30 -10.64 26.96
CA GLY A 255 4.08 -10.49 28.19
C GLY A 255 4.54 -9.06 28.50
N ARG A 256 4.26 -8.07 27.63
CA ARG A 256 4.63 -6.66 27.84
C ARG A 256 3.62 -5.96 28.75
N THR A 257 4.07 -4.97 29.51
CA THR A 257 3.18 -4.08 30.26
C THR A 257 2.52 -3.07 29.31
N VAL A 258 1.20 -2.96 29.40
CA VAL A 258 0.32 -2.08 28.62
C VAL A 258 -0.32 -1.07 29.55
N MET A 259 -0.31 0.20 29.16
CA MET A 259 -1.03 1.26 29.87
C MET A 259 -2.43 1.40 29.28
N LEU A 260 -3.45 1.41 30.13
CA LEU A 260 -4.85 1.57 29.76
C LEU A 260 -5.25 3.04 29.78
N ALA A 261 -6.33 3.38 29.06
CA ALA A 261 -6.85 4.75 28.97
C ALA A 261 -7.27 5.35 30.33
N ASP A 262 -7.54 4.51 31.33
CA ASP A 262 -7.87 4.92 32.71
C ASP A 262 -6.63 5.15 33.60
N GLY A 263 -5.42 5.07 33.04
CA GLY A 263 -4.16 5.29 33.75
C GLY A 263 -3.63 4.06 34.50
N ARG A 264 -4.36 2.94 34.53
CA ARG A 264 -3.86 1.68 35.09
C ARG A 264 -2.94 0.96 34.11
N THR A 265 -2.07 0.10 34.63
CA THR A 265 -1.23 -0.79 33.81
C THR A 265 -1.69 -2.23 33.94
N THR A 266 -1.60 -3.00 32.86
CA THR A 266 -1.85 -4.44 32.85
C THR A 266 -0.79 -5.16 32.02
N THR A 267 -0.56 -6.44 32.30
CA THR A 267 0.36 -7.26 31.48
C THR A 267 -0.44 -7.90 30.35
N ALA A 268 0.11 -7.87 29.14
CA ALA A 268 -0.48 -8.50 27.96
C ALA A 268 -0.34 -10.04 28.01
N THR A 269 -1.09 -10.66 28.93
CA THR A 269 -1.24 -12.11 29.05
C THR A 269 -2.10 -12.67 27.91
N THR A 270 -2.12 -14.00 27.75
CA THR A 270 -3.03 -14.67 26.81
C THR A 270 -4.49 -14.29 27.06
N GLU A 271 -4.89 -14.15 28.33
CA GLU A 271 -6.25 -13.74 28.70
C GLU A 271 -6.53 -12.29 28.30
N TYR A 272 -5.57 -11.38 28.51
CA TYR A 272 -5.68 -10.00 28.02
C TYR A 272 -5.86 -9.98 26.49
N LEU A 273 -5.04 -10.72 25.74
CA LEU A 273 -5.15 -10.78 24.28
C LEU A 273 -6.49 -11.37 23.83
N ARG A 274 -6.96 -12.43 24.51
CA ARG A 274 -8.26 -13.06 24.24
C ARG A 274 -9.41 -12.06 24.47
N GLU A 275 -9.40 -11.37 25.60
CA GLU A 275 -10.42 -10.39 25.96
C GLU A 275 -10.38 -9.18 25.02
N SER A 276 -9.20 -8.68 24.65
CA SER A 276 -9.07 -7.58 23.68
C SER A 276 -9.58 -7.94 22.28
N ILE A 277 -9.53 -9.22 21.87
CA ILE A 277 -10.10 -9.68 20.59
C ILE A 277 -11.63 -9.82 20.68
N LEU A 278 -12.13 -10.42 21.77
CA LEU A 278 -13.56 -10.70 21.91
C LEU A 278 -14.37 -9.47 22.34
N ASP A 279 -13.76 -8.59 23.13
CA ASP A 279 -14.37 -7.44 23.81
C ASP A 279 -13.40 -6.25 23.96
N PRO A 280 -12.99 -5.61 22.85
CA PRO A 280 -11.96 -4.57 22.85
C PRO A 280 -12.32 -3.31 23.65
N ALA A 281 -13.61 -3.04 23.86
CA ALA A 281 -14.07 -1.89 24.63
C ALA A 281 -13.80 -2.03 26.13
N ALA A 282 -13.59 -3.26 26.63
CA ALA A 282 -13.35 -3.52 28.05
C ALA A 282 -12.01 -2.96 28.54
N LYS A 283 -10.98 -2.96 27.69
CA LYS A 283 -9.59 -2.57 28.03
C LYS A 283 -8.93 -1.78 26.91
N VAL A 284 -9.33 -0.52 26.79
CA VAL A 284 -8.78 0.41 25.79
C VAL A 284 -7.35 0.80 26.16
N VAL A 285 -6.41 0.59 25.24
CA VAL A 285 -5.01 1.01 25.39
C VAL A 285 -4.92 2.53 25.35
N ALA A 286 -4.12 3.12 26.23
CA ALA A 286 -3.90 4.55 26.26
C ALA A 286 -3.43 5.07 24.89
N THR A 287 -3.77 6.32 24.56
CA THR A 287 -3.39 7.04 23.32
C THR A 287 -4.08 6.60 22.02
N TYR A 288 -4.93 5.56 22.04
CA TYR A 288 -5.72 5.13 20.88
C TYR A 288 -7.23 5.30 21.08
N PRO A 289 -7.99 5.69 20.04
CA PRO A 289 -9.45 5.70 20.10
C PRO A 289 -10.00 4.27 20.18
N PRO A 290 -11.17 4.05 20.83
CA PRO A 290 -11.81 2.73 20.93
C PRO A 290 -12.49 2.32 19.61
N SER A 291 -11.69 2.11 18.56
CA SER A 291 -12.17 1.81 17.19
C SER A 291 -12.06 0.33 16.80
N MET A 292 -11.44 -0.50 17.65
CA MET A 292 -11.26 -1.92 17.39
C MET A 292 -12.62 -2.65 17.43
N PRO A 293 -13.03 -3.39 16.37
CA PRO A 293 -14.25 -4.18 16.39
C PRO A 293 -14.10 -5.43 17.27
N GLY A 294 -15.18 -5.85 17.92
CA GLY A 294 -15.20 -7.10 18.69
C GLY A 294 -15.48 -8.32 17.81
N TYR A 295 -14.81 -9.44 18.10
CA TYR A 295 -14.89 -10.67 17.28
C TYR A 295 -15.69 -11.80 17.94
N ARG A 296 -16.40 -11.54 19.05
CA ARG A 296 -17.27 -12.54 19.70
C ARG A 296 -18.33 -13.03 18.72
N GLY A 297 -18.41 -14.35 18.53
CA GLY A 297 -19.32 -14.98 17.57
C GLY A 297 -18.85 -14.96 16.11
N HIS A 298 -17.74 -14.27 15.81
CA HIS A 298 -17.13 -14.20 14.47
C HIS A 298 -15.87 -15.06 14.31
N VAL A 299 -15.36 -15.61 15.41
CA VAL A 299 -14.25 -16.58 15.43
C VAL A 299 -14.62 -17.78 16.29
N THR A 300 -14.27 -18.99 15.85
CA THR A 300 -14.41 -20.21 16.65
C THR A 300 -13.30 -20.31 17.69
N ASP A 301 -13.46 -21.17 18.70
CA ASP A 301 -12.42 -21.37 19.72
C ASP A 301 -11.09 -21.89 19.13
N ALA A 302 -11.16 -22.74 18.10
CA ALA A 302 -9.98 -23.24 17.38
C ALA A 302 -9.25 -22.13 16.62
N GLN A 303 -10.00 -21.25 15.93
CA GLN A 303 -9.44 -20.11 15.22
C GLN A 303 -8.86 -19.07 16.19
N LEU A 304 -9.54 -18.83 17.31
CA LEU A 304 -9.06 -17.93 18.35
C LEU A 304 -7.78 -18.45 19.00
N ALA A 305 -7.69 -19.75 19.27
CA ALA A 305 -6.47 -20.37 19.80
C ALA A 305 -5.29 -20.22 18.83
N ALA A 306 -5.50 -20.49 17.53
CA ALA A 306 -4.48 -20.30 16.51
C ALA A 306 -4.05 -18.84 16.36
N LEU A 307 -5.01 -17.91 16.39
CA LEU A 307 -4.74 -16.47 16.34
C LEU A 307 -3.90 -16.02 17.54
N LEU A 308 -4.24 -16.46 18.76
CA LEU A 308 -3.46 -16.16 19.96
C LEU A 308 -2.03 -16.72 19.88
N GLU A 309 -1.86 -17.95 19.40
CA GLU A 309 -0.53 -18.54 19.16
C GLU A 309 0.29 -17.69 18.18
N HIS A 310 -0.34 -17.22 17.09
CA HIS A 310 0.31 -16.34 16.13
C HIS A 310 0.72 -14.99 16.74
N LEU A 311 -0.18 -14.32 17.48
CA LEU A 311 0.10 -13.03 18.11
C LEU A 311 1.24 -13.12 19.13
N GLN A 312 1.31 -14.22 19.88
CA GLN A 312 2.41 -14.50 20.81
C GLN A 312 3.74 -14.74 20.09
N GLY A 313 3.69 -15.26 18.86
CA GLY A 313 4.86 -15.48 18.01
C GLY A 313 5.36 -14.23 17.26
N LEU A 314 4.60 -13.12 17.25
CA LEU A 314 5.01 -11.89 16.59
C LEU A 314 6.21 -11.27 17.32
N LYS A 315 7.37 -11.24 16.65
CA LYS A 315 8.59 -10.65 17.20
C LYS A 315 8.62 -9.15 16.93
N ALA A 316 9.03 -8.38 17.93
CA ALA A 316 9.42 -6.98 17.73
C ALA A 316 10.62 -6.91 16.75
N PRO A 317 10.76 -5.84 15.95
CA PRO A 317 11.87 -5.72 15.00
C PRO A 317 13.24 -5.77 15.71
N ALA A 318 14.18 -6.50 15.10
CA ALA A 318 15.55 -6.63 15.57
C ALA A 318 16.23 -5.24 15.57
N GLY A 319 16.54 -4.75 16.76
CA GLY A 319 16.88 -3.35 17.04
C GLY A 319 16.23 -2.85 18.33
N THR A 320 15.15 -3.51 18.78
CA THR A 320 14.63 -3.38 20.15
C THR A 320 15.26 -4.44 21.07
N ALA A 321 16.57 -4.36 21.25
CA ALA A 321 17.24 -5.13 22.29
C ALA A 321 16.86 -4.55 23.66
N THR A 322 16.14 -5.36 24.44
CA THR A 322 15.96 -5.23 25.90
C THR A 322 15.31 -3.93 26.39
N ALA A 323 13.98 -3.94 26.47
CA ALA A 323 13.33 -3.38 27.65
C ALA A 323 13.58 -4.34 28.83
N THR A 324 14.84 -4.46 29.25
CA THR A 324 15.12 -4.76 30.65
C THR A 324 14.54 -3.59 31.42
N ALA A 325 13.82 -3.89 32.50
CA ALA A 325 13.42 -2.89 33.47
C ALA A 325 14.61 -1.97 33.79
N VAL A 326 14.52 -0.69 33.40
CA VAL A 326 15.38 0.35 33.93
C VAL A 326 14.47 1.39 34.56
N ALA A 327 14.12 1.12 35.81
CA ALA A 327 14.05 2.21 36.77
C ALA A 327 15.49 2.78 36.88
N GLY A 328 15.75 3.93 36.27
CA GLY A 328 17.05 4.58 36.29
C GLY A 328 17.00 5.94 35.59
N GLU A 329 17.64 6.93 36.20
CA GLU A 329 17.62 8.35 35.84
C GLU A 329 17.82 8.61 34.33
N GLY A 330 17.06 9.57 33.80
CA GLY A 330 17.07 9.92 32.37
C GLY A 330 15.86 9.45 31.57
N ALA A 331 14.74 9.08 32.20
CA ALA A 331 13.47 8.90 31.50
C ALA A 331 12.73 10.24 31.39
N ALA A 332 12.37 10.65 30.17
CA ALA A 332 11.55 11.83 29.91
C ALA A 332 10.33 11.45 29.06
N VAL A 333 9.28 12.24 29.14
CA VAL A 333 8.07 12.07 28.32
C VAL A 333 7.94 13.29 27.43
N ASP A 334 7.84 13.05 26.12
CA ASP A 334 7.57 14.10 25.14
C ASP A 334 6.14 14.64 25.36
N PRO A 335 5.96 15.93 25.66
CA PRO A 335 4.65 16.49 26.02
C PRO A 335 3.70 16.66 24.82
N VAL A 336 4.20 16.57 23.59
CA VAL A 336 3.38 16.73 22.38
C VAL A 336 2.74 15.42 21.99
N CYS A 337 3.48 14.31 22.07
CA CYS A 337 2.99 13.00 21.65
C CYS A 337 2.81 11.98 22.79
N GLY A 338 3.30 12.27 23.99
CA GLY A 338 3.24 11.37 25.15
C GLY A 338 4.24 10.22 25.10
N MET A 339 5.18 10.22 24.13
CA MET A 339 6.16 9.16 23.98
C MET A 339 7.22 9.23 25.08
N SER A 340 7.46 8.10 25.77
CA SER A 340 8.58 7.97 26.70
C SER A 340 9.89 7.82 25.94
N ILE A 341 10.87 8.63 26.28
CA ILE A 341 12.20 8.68 25.64
C ILE A 341 13.30 8.67 26.70
N HIS A 342 14.49 8.23 26.29
CA HIS A 342 15.68 8.37 27.11
C HIS A 342 16.28 9.77 26.90
N ALA A 343 16.23 10.60 27.94
CA ALA A 343 16.84 11.91 27.99
C ALA A 343 18.34 11.78 28.30
N GLY A 344 19.17 12.05 27.30
CA GLY A 344 20.61 12.22 27.40
C GLY A 344 21.07 13.56 26.83
N PRO A 345 22.37 13.85 26.85
CA PRO A 345 22.94 15.13 26.41
C PRO A 345 22.59 15.52 24.97
N ASP A 346 22.46 14.52 24.10
CA ASP A 346 22.20 14.69 22.66
C ASP A 346 20.70 14.54 22.31
N THR A 347 19.83 14.28 23.29
CA THR A 347 18.39 14.16 23.06
C THR A 347 17.82 15.53 22.74
N LEU A 348 16.96 15.62 21.71
CA LEU A 348 16.29 16.87 21.33
C LEU A 348 15.57 17.47 22.53
N HIS A 349 15.90 18.71 22.87
CA HIS A 349 15.32 19.39 24.02
C HIS A 349 15.19 20.91 23.80
N VAL A 350 14.32 21.53 24.58
CA VAL A 350 14.20 22.99 24.71
C VAL A 350 14.02 23.34 26.19
N THR A 351 14.41 24.55 26.58
CA THR A 351 14.11 25.07 27.91
C THR A 351 12.83 25.90 27.87
N HIS A 352 11.84 25.54 28.70
CA HIS A 352 10.58 26.26 28.83
C HIS A 352 10.22 26.36 30.32
N ASP A 353 9.84 27.55 30.80
CA ASP A 353 9.56 27.85 32.21
C ASP A 353 10.63 27.35 33.20
N GLY A 354 11.90 27.48 32.81
CA GLY A 354 13.04 27.07 33.63
C GLY A 354 13.25 25.55 33.73
N ARG A 355 12.52 24.75 32.95
CA ARG A 355 12.65 23.29 32.88
C ARG A 355 13.10 22.85 31.49
N THR A 356 13.94 21.82 31.43
CA THR A 356 14.32 21.18 30.17
C THR A 356 13.21 20.19 29.77
N VAL A 357 12.68 20.38 28.57
CA VAL A 357 11.65 19.54 27.95
C VAL A 357 12.29 18.76 26.82
N TYR A 358 12.15 17.44 26.80
CA TYR A 358 12.76 16.54 25.82
C TYR A 358 11.73 16.04 24.80
N PHE A 359 12.16 15.79 23.56
CA PHE A 359 11.29 15.42 22.44
C PHE A 359 11.78 14.18 21.69
N CYS A 360 10.83 13.39 21.18
CA CYS A 360 11.10 12.18 20.42
C CYS A 360 11.49 12.47 18.96
N SER A 361 11.19 13.68 18.47
CA SER A 361 11.43 14.10 17.10
C SER A 361 11.47 15.63 16.98
N GLU A 362 12.10 16.13 15.91
CA GLU A 362 12.10 17.56 15.59
C GLU A 362 10.68 18.09 15.38
N HIS A 363 9.81 17.27 14.80
CA HIS A 363 8.40 17.63 14.62
C HIS A 363 7.67 17.90 15.95
N CYS A 364 7.91 17.09 16.98
CA CYS A 364 7.32 17.30 18.30
C CYS A 364 7.91 18.54 18.98
N ARG A 365 9.22 18.74 18.89
CA ARG A 365 9.89 19.96 19.36
C ARG A 365 9.28 21.21 18.71
N ASP A 366 9.16 21.24 17.39
CA ASP A 366 8.73 22.41 16.64
C ASP A 366 7.26 22.75 16.94
N ARG A 367 6.41 21.74 17.12
CA ARG A 367 5.02 21.94 17.57
C ARG A 367 4.95 22.49 18.99
N PHE A 368 5.79 22.00 19.90
CA PHE A 368 5.87 22.53 21.26
C PHE A 368 6.31 23.99 21.25
N VAL A 369 7.35 24.34 20.49
CA VAL A 369 7.85 25.73 20.37
C VAL A 369 6.79 26.65 19.75
N ALA A 370 6.02 26.17 18.77
CA ALA A 370 4.98 26.96 18.12
C ALA A 370 3.79 27.28 19.02
N ASN A 371 3.45 26.41 19.98
CA ASN A 371 2.36 26.65 20.93
C ASN A 371 2.58 25.93 22.28
N PRO A 372 3.49 26.41 23.13
CA PRO A 372 3.89 25.69 24.35
C PRO A 372 2.75 25.54 25.36
N SER A 373 1.86 26.54 25.46
CA SER A 373 0.72 26.55 26.39
C SER A 373 -0.34 25.49 26.07
N ALA A 374 -0.35 24.94 24.85
CA ALA A 374 -1.21 23.80 24.50
C ALA A 374 -0.70 22.46 25.06
N PHE A 375 0.55 22.40 25.51
CA PHE A 375 1.23 21.17 25.94
C PHE A 375 1.82 21.26 27.36
N ALA A 376 1.90 22.46 27.93
CA ALA A 376 2.25 22.66 29.32
C ALA A 376 1.11 22.16 30.23
N ARG A 377 1.40 21.15 31.06
CA ARG A 377 0.57 20.73 32.20
C ARG A 377 1.31 20.91 33.50
#